data_AF-Q6L4C3-F1
#
_entry.id   AF-Q6L4C3-F1
#
_cell.length_a   1.000
_cell.length_b   1.000
_cell.length_c   1.000
_cell.angle_alpha   90.00
_cell.angle_beta   90.00
_cell.angle_gamma   90.00
#
_symmetry.space_group_name_H-M   'P 1'
#
loop_
_entity.id
_entity.type
_entity.pdbx_description
1 polymer ?
#
loop_
_entity_poly.entity_id
_entity_poly.type
_entity_poly.pdbx_seq_one_letter_code
_entity_poly.pdbx_strand_id
1 'polypeptide(L)'
;MSTKGRKFAVKGETVASHYAFGPLEDDIIIKHRLLTRTTTTRGEPPLKKLQKKFTTFALEIEKEADNYNDCERLAKAFLQELNTFEIPLLKSKVVIDANVREKENFNDLKGEINKQIVQAQADIEDLKRQLEESKVERKHKEEGEAIRKLIAMQPPRSETQKVITELEKEIAMLEAENTASSRTLDLRKKQFALLLHVDYDVIIGKDWLIRYYALVDCKLKHVDELQITIEEEQRSLVEEMRNVVDDHNKSGSEDATMGPEAMAVDYQVNP
;
A
#
# COMPACT_ATOMS: atom_id res chain seq x y z
N MET A 1 -29.38 60.84 2.19
CA MET A 1 -30.84 60.81 1.90
C MET A 1 -31.29 59.40 2.29
N SER A 2 -32.12 59.15 3.32
CA SER A 2 -33.51 59.62 3.55
C SER A 2 -34.39 59.26 2.34
N THR A 3 -35.48 58.50 2.36
CA THR A 3 -36.38 57.95 3.40
C THR A 3 -36.90 56.55 2.95
N LYS A 4 -37.79 55.76 3.59
CA LYS A 4 -38.56 55.82 4.85
C LYS A 4 -38.99 54.39 5.23
N GLY A 5 -38.97 53.99 6.51
CA GLY A 5 -39.60 52.73 6.97
C GLY A 5 -41.10 52.89 7.22
N ARG A 6 -41.95 52.15 6.50
CA ARG A 6 -43.42 52.23 6.66
C ARG A 6 -43.90 51.22 7.71
N LYS A 7 -44.06 51.69 8.96
CA LYS A 7 -44.80 50.96 9.99
C LYS A 7 -46.27 50.87 9.57
N PHE A 8 -46.81 49.66 9.44
CA PHE A 8 -48.25 49.43 9.38
C PHE A 8 -48.78 49.30 10.81
N ALA A 9 -49.71 50.17 11.18
CA ALA A 9 -50.40 50.08 12.46
C ALA A 9 -51.52 49.03 12.36
N VAL A 10 -51.35 47.90 13.04
CA VAL A 10 -52.45 46.95 13.27
C VAL A 10 -53.33 47.54 14.36
N LYS A 11 -54.39 48.25 13.94
CA LYS A 11 -55.45 48.67 14.87
C LYS A 11 -56.35 47.46 15.13
N GLY A 12 -56.04 46.73 16.20
CA GLY A 12 -56.84 45.61 16.67
C GLY A 12 -58.14 46.09 17.30
N GLU A 13 -59.16 46.34 16.49
CA GLU A 13 -60.55 46.37 16.93
C GLU A 13 -61.21 45.07 16.47
N THR A 14 -61.08 44.02 17.29
CA THR A 14 -61.91 42.84 17.16
C THR A 14 -63.34 43.22 17.52
N VAL A 15 -64.09 43.69 16.53
CA VAL A 15 -65.56 43.72 16.58
C VAL A 15 -65.98 42.26 16.65
N ALA A 16 -66.11 41.74 17.87
CA ALA A 16 -66.67 40.44 18.13
C ALA A 16 -68.14 40.50 17.70
N SER A 17 -68.40 40.06 16.47
CA SER A 17 -69.76 39.86 15.98
C SER A 17 -70.45 38.89 16.94
N HIS A 18 -71.53 39.36 17.56
CA HIS A 18 -72.43 38.52 18.34
C HIS A 18 -73.15 37.53 17.41
N TYR A 19 -72.45 36.47 17.03
CA TYR A 19 -73.07 35.25 16.52
C TYR A 19 -73.82 34.58 17.67
N ALA A 20 -75.04 34.13 17.40
CA ALA A 20 -75.89 33.50 18.41
C ALA A 20 -75.49 32.05 18.72
N PHE A 21 -74.53 31.50 17.97
CA PHE A 21 -74.02 30.13 18.04
C PHE A 21 -72.49 30.12 17.91
N GLY A 22 -71.84 29.02 18.31
CA GLY A 22 -70.38 28.89 18.18
C GLY A 22 -69.94 28.65 16.73
N PRO A 23 -68.69 29.00 16.34
CA PRO A 23 -68.23 28.87 14.94
C PRO A 23 -68.39 27.46 14.32
N LEU A 24 -68.21 26.41 15.12
CA LEU A 24 -68.39 25.02 14.68
C LEU A 24 -69.87 24.64 14.50
N GLU A 25 -70.77 25.27 15.24
CA GLU A 25 -72.22 25.08 15.14
C GLU A 25 -72.78 25.89 13.97
N ASP A 26 -72.29 27.13 13.79
CA ASP A 26 -72.60 27.97 12.63
C ASP A 26 -72.21 27.28 11.32
N ASP A 27 -71.04 26.64 11.21
CA ASP A 27 -70.67 25.87 10.01
C ASP A 27 -71.64 24.72 9.73
N ILE A 28 -72.13 24.03 10.76
CA ILE A 28 -73.14 22.97 10.63
C ILE A 28 -74.49 23.57 10.17
N ILE A 29 -74.90 24.70 10.74
CA ILE A 29 -76.14 25.41 10.41
C ILE A 29 -76.08 25.97 8.98
N ILE A 30 -74.98 26.59 8.58
CA ILE A 30 -74.72 27.14 7.24
C ILE A 30 -74.72 26.00 6.21
N LYS A 31 -74.01 24.91 6.49
CA LYS A 31 -73.98 23.70 5.64
C LYS A 31 -75.39 23.12 5.49
N HIS A 32 -76.14 22.97 6.57
CA HIS A 32 -77.51 22.45 6.52
C HIS A 32 -78.43 23.38 5.71
N ARG A 33 -78.33 24.70 5.91
CA ARG A 33 -79.08 25.73 5.18
C ARG A 33 -78.80 25.75 3.68
N LEU A 34 -77.53 25.55 3.29
CA LEU A 34 -77.12 25.46 1.89
C LEU A 34 -77.58 24.14 1.23
N LEU A 35 -77.43 23.00 1.91
CA LEU A 35 -77.81 21.68 1.41
C LEU A 35 -79.34 21.49 1.27
N THR A 36 -80.11 22.06 2.19
CA THR A 36 -81.59 21.99 2.19
C THR A 36 -82.26 23.10 1.39
N ARG A 37 -81.52 24.13 0.97
CA ARG A 37 -82.04 25.36 0.34
C ARG A 37 -83.18 26.01 1.14
N THR A 38 -83.14 25.90 2.47
CA THR A 38 -84.13 26.51 3.37
C THR A 38 -84.16 28.03 3.29
N THR A 39 -83.18 28.68 2.67
CA THR A 39 -83.31 30.06 2.18
C THR A 39 -82.84 30.19 0.74
N THR A 40 -83.75 30.51 -0.17
CA THR A 40 -83.44 30.93 -1.55
C THR A 40 -83.02 32.40 -1.57
N THR A 41 -82.02 32.77 -2.39
CA THR A 41 -81.51 34.15 -2.51
C THR A 41 -82.46 35.12 -3.23
N ARG A 42 -83.51 34.63 -3.88
CA ARG A 42 -84.63 35.39 -4.45
C ARG A 42 -85.96 34.64 -4.24
N GLY A 43 -86.75 35.07 -3.27
CA GLY A 43 -88.11 34.55 -3.01
C GLY A 43 -88.34 34.14 -1.55
N GLU A 44 -89.59 33.80 -1.23
CA GLU A 44 -89.94 33.25 0.09
C GLU A 44 -89.35 31.84 0.26
N PRO A 45 -88.76 31.51 1.43
CA PRO A 45 -88.35 30.15 1.77
C PRO A 45 -89.41 29.09 1.46
N PRO A 46 -89.07 27.99 0.75
CA PRO A 46 -90.04 26.95 0.39
C PRO A 46 -90.82 26.40 1.59
N LEU A 47 -90.14 26.16 2.72
CA LEU A 47 -90.77 25.72 3.97
C LEU A 47 -91.76 26.75 4.54
N LYS A 48 -91.44 28.05 4.46
CA LYS A 48 -92.32 29.14 4.93
C LYS A 48 -93.53 29.35 4.03
N LYS A 49 -93.35 29.16 2.71
CA LYS A 49 -94.42 29.16 1.71
C LYS A 49 -95.40 28.00 1.95
N LEU A 50 -94.86 26.80 2.20
CA LEU A 50 -95.64 25.62 2.59
C LEU A 50 -96.40 25.83 3.91
N GLN A 51 -95.72 26.34 4.95
CA GLN A 51 -96.33 26.68 6.24
C GLN A 51 -97.49 27.66 6.08
N LYS A 52 -97.33 28.73 5.30
CA LYS A 52 -98.43 29.68 5.01
C LYS A 52 -99.63 28.99 4.36
N LYS A 53 -99.40 28.12 3.36
CA LYS A 53 -100.49 27.37 2.70
C LYS A 53 -101.22 26.45 3.67
N PHE A 54 -100.48 25.76 4.55
CA PHE A 54 -101.05 24.96 5.64
C PHE A 54 -101.91 25.81 6.59
N THR A 55 -101.37 26.92 7.10
CA THR A 55 -102.08 27.80 8.04
C THR A 55 -103.34 28.41 7.40
N THR A 56 -103.29 28.83 6.14
CA THR A 56 -104.49 29.32 5.42
C THR A 56 -105.54 28.23 5.24
N PHE A 57 -105.15 26.98 5.00
CA PHE A 57 -106.08 25.85 4.91
C PHE A 57 -106.72 25.52 6.27
N ALA A 58 -105.92 25.44 7.34
CA ALA A 58 -106.40 25.19 8.69
C ALA A 58 -107.39 26.27 9.16
N LEU A 59 -107.06 27.55 8.96
CA LEU A 59 -107.93 28.68 9.32
C LEU A 59 -109.23 28.77 8.48
N GLU A 60 -109.30 28.11 7.32
CA GLU A 60 -110.56 28.02 6.55
C GLU A 60 -111.45 26.87 7.08
N ILE A 61 -110.85 25.76 7.54
CA ILE A 61 -111.57 24.66 8.21
C ILE A 61 -112.14 25.11 9.56
N GLU A 62 -111.42 25.96 10.30
CA GLU A 62 -111.85 26.47 11.61
C GLU A 62 -113.05 27.45 11.55
N LYS A 63 -113.51 27.83 10.35
CA LYS A 63 -114.72 28.64 10.20
C LYS A 63 -115.97 27.77 10.21
N GLU A 64 -116.90 28.08 11.09
CA GLU A 64 -118.24 27.47 11.14
C GLU A 64 -119.16 27.97 10.01
N ALA A 65 -118.75 27.74 8.75
CA ALA A 65 -119.48 28.11 7.54
C ALA A 65 -119.38 27.01 6.47
N ASP A 66 -120.38 26.91 5.58
CA ASP A 66 -120.45 25.91 4.50
C ASP A 66 -119.48 26.18 3.32
N ASN A 67 -118.18 26.38 3.63
CA ASN A 67 -117.12 26.76 2.70
C ASN A 67 -116.40 25.55 2.06
N TYR A 68 -117.09 24.41 1.87
CA TYR A 68 -116.50 23.13 1.44
C TYR A 68 -115.62 23.26 0.18
N ASN A 69 -116.09 24.01 -0.84
CA ASN A 69 -115.36 24.21 -2.09
C ASN A 69 -114.02 24.96 -1.90
N ASP A 70 -113.96 25.91 -0.97
CA ASP A 70 -112.73 26.65 -0.67
C ASP A 70 -111.77 25.82 0.18
N CYS A 71 -112.29 25.02 1.12
CA CYS A 71 -111.49 24.02 1.84
C CYS A 71 -110.84 23.02 0.89
N GLU A 72 -111.60 22.44 -0.06
CA GLU A 72 -111.06 21.50 -1.06
C GLU A 72 -109.99 22.16 -1.97
N ARG A 73 -110.24 23.41 -2.41
CA ARG A 73 -109.31 24.19 -3.21
C ARG A 73 -108.00 24.49 -2.47
N LEU A 74 -108.08 24.84 -1.18
CA LEU A 74 -106.93 25.11 -0.33
C LEU A 74 -106.16 23.82 0.01
N ALA A 75 -106.84 22.70 0.24
CA ALA A 75 -106.22 21.39 0.44
C ALA A 75 -105.38 20.98 -0.77
N LYS A 76 -105.95 21.06 -1.99
CA LYS A 76 -105.23 20.76 -3.24
C LYS A 76 -104.02 21.68 -3.43
N ALA A 77 -104.17 22.98 -3.14
CA ALA A 77 -103.06 23.93 -3.22
C ALA A 77 -101.94 23.66 -2.19
N PHE A 78 -102.27 23.19 -0.99
CA PHE A 78 -101.29 22.76 0.01
C PHE A 78 -100.55 21.49 -0.41
N LEU A 79 -101.27 20.46 -0.89
CA LEU A 79 -100.67 19.21 -1.39
C LEU A 79 -99.74 19.45 -2.59
N GLN A 80 -100.12 20.35 -3.51
CA GLN A 80 -99.26 20.74 -4.63
C GLN A 80 -97.96 21.42 -4.14
N GLU A 81 -98.04 22.30 -3.14
CA GLU A 81 -96.86 22.94 -2.54
C GLU A 81 -95.98 21.92 -1.80
N LEU A 82 -96.59 20.93 -1.13
CA LEU A 82 -95.88 19.85 -0.43
C LEU A 82 -95.06 18.99 -1.41
N ASN A 83 -95.70 18.52 -2.49
CA ASN A 83 -95.00 17.79 -3.56
C ASN A 83 -93.88 18.64 -4.19
N THR A 84 -94.10 19.95 -4.34
CA THR A 84 -93.08 20.89 -4.85
C THR A 84 -91.89 21.03 -3.87
N PHE A 85 -92.14 20.95 -2.57
CA PHE A 85 -91.13 20.99 -1.51
C PHE A 85 -90.35 19.67 -1.37
N GLU A 86 -90.95 18.52 -1.69
CA GLU A 86 -90.32 17.21 -1.62
C GLU A 86 -89.21 17.01 -2.68
N ILE A 87 -89.46 17.43 -3.92
CA ILE A 87 -88.52 17.30 -5.06
C ILE A 87 -87.08 17.78 -4.73
N PRO A 88 -86.83 18.98 -4.17
CA PRO A 88 -85.48 19.42 -3.82
C PRO A 88 -84.85 18.61 -2.67
N LEU A 89 -85.63 18.04 -1.75
CA LEU A 89 -85.12 17.17 -0.68
C LEU A 89 -84.63 15.83 -1.25
N LEU A 90 -85.45 15.20 -2.12
CA LEU A 90 -85.07 13.99 -2.84
C LEU A 90 -83.82 14.21 -3.71
N LYS A 91 -83.74 15.36 -4.41
CA LYS A 91 -82.53 15.73 -5.15
C LYS A 91 -81.32 15.89 -4.24
N SER A 92 -81.46 16.54 -3.09
CA SER A 92 -80.36 16.72 -2.12
C SER A 92 -79.86 15.37 -1.61
N LYS A 93 -80.77 14.44 -1.27
CA LYS A 93 -80.43 13.05 -0.91
C LYS A 93 -79.61 12.34 -1.99
N VAL A 94 -80.08 12.32 -3.24
CA VAL A 94 -79.37 11.66 -4.35
C VAL A 94 -77.98 12.26 -4.58
N VAL A 95 -77.84 13.59 -4.42
CA VAL A 95 -76.55 14.27 -4.50
C VAL A 95 -75.63 13.87 -3.34
N ILE A 96 -76.13 13.79 -2.11
CA ILE A 96 -75.36 13.33 -0.94
C ILE A 96 -74.88 11.89 -1.16
N ASP A 97 -75.78 10.99 -1.56
CA ASP A 97 -75.46 9.58 -1.82
C ASP A 97 -74.40 9.42 -2.93
N ALA A 98 -74.43 10.29 -3.96
CA ALA A 98 -73.39 10.33 -5.00
C ALA A 98 -72.03 10.82 -4.47
N ASN A 99 -72.02 11.90 -3.69
CA ASN A 99 -70.78 12.44 -3.09
C ASN A 99 -70.14 11.44 -2.11
N VAL A 100 -70.92 10.63 -1.39
CA VAL A 100 -70.39 9.58 -0.50
C VAL A 100 -69.64 8.52 -1.31
N ARG A 101 -70.25 7.97 -2.38
CA ARG A 101 -69.59 6.99 -3.26
C ARG A 101 -68.34 7.55 -3.94
N GLU A 102 -68.39 8.81 -4.38
CA GLU A 102 -67.25 9.47 -5.01
C GLU A 102 -66.10 9.70 -4.02
N LYS A 103 -66.41 10.07 -2.77
CA LYS A 103 -65.43 10.16 -1.68
C LYS A 103 -64.79 8.81 -1.36
N GLU A 104 -65.55 7.72 -1.36
CA GLU A 104 -65.04 6.36 -1.16
C GLU A 104 -64.06 5.97 -2.27
N ASN A 105 -64.43 6.17 -3.54
CA ASN A 105 -63.56 5.97 -4.70
C ASN A 105 -62.25 6.79 -4.63
N PHE A 106 -62.30 8.04 -4.13
CA PHE A 106 -61.08 8.84 -3.90
C PHE A 106 -60.20 8.31 -2.75
N ASN A 107 -60.79 7.70 -1.72
CA ASN A 107 -60.00 7.05 -0.66
C ASN A 107 -59.30 5.80 -1.18
N ASP A 108 -59.96 4.99 -2.00
CA ASP A 108 -59.38 3.79 -2.61
C ASP A 108 -58.23 4.15 -3.55
N LEU A 109 -58.44 5.14 -4.43
CA LEU A 109 -57.39 5.67 -5.31
C LEU A 109 -56.20 6.23 -4.52
N LYS A 110 -56.45 6.95 -3.42
CA LYS A 110 -55.41 7.43 -2.52
C LYS A 110 -54.64 6.27 -1.87
N GLY A 111 -55.33 5.20 -1.49
CA GLY A 111 -54.71 3.98 -0.96
C GLY A 111 -53.76 3.32 -1.96
N GLU A 112 -54.22 3.15 -3.20
CA GLU A 112 -53.41 2.56 -4.27
C GLU A 112 -52.21 3.44 -4.66
N ILE A 113 -52.38 4.76 -4.78
CA ILE A 113 -51.26 5.69 -5.02
C ILE A 113 -50.22 5.59 -3.89
N ASN A 114 -50.64 5.57 -2.62
CA ASN A 114 -49.73 5.42 -1.48
C ASN A 114 -48.97 4.08 -1.53
N LYS A 115 -49.63 2.99 -1.91
CA LYS A 115 -49.01 1.67 -2.09
C LYS A 115 -47.95 1.70 -3.20
N GLN A 116 -48.24 2.35 -4.34
CA GLN A 116 -47.28 2.53 -5.42
C GLN A 116 -46.08 3.40 -5.01
N ILE A 117 -46.29 4.44 -4.19
CA ILE A 117 -45.20 5.25 -3.62
C ILE A 117 -44.29 4.40 -2.73
N VAL A 118 -44.86 3.59 -1.83
CA VAL A 118 -44.08 2.70 -0.95
C VAL A 118 -43.33 1.64 -1.75
N GLN A 119 -43.94 1.05 -2.79
CA GLN A 119 -43.27 0.11 -3.67
C GLN A 119 -42.09 0.76 -4.41
N ALA A 120 -42.31 1.92 -5.04
CA ALA A 120 -41.25 2.64 -5.76
C ALA A 120 -40.11 3.07 -4.83
N GLN A 121 -40.39 3.39 -3.56
CA GLN A 121 -39.35 3.65 -2.56
C GLN A 121 -38.52 2.41 -2.25
N ALA A 122 -39.15 1.24 -2.06
CA ALA A 122 -38.46 -0.03 -1.87
C ALA A 122 -37.60 -0.42 -3.10
N ASP A 123 -38.14 -0.25 -4.31
CA ASP A 123 -37.42 -0.52 -5.56
C ASP A 123 -36.18 0.39 -5.71
N ILE A 124 -36.29 1.67 -5.32
CA ILE A 124 -35.16 2.62 -5.30
C ILE A 124 -34.09 2.19 -4.29
N GLU A 125 -34.47 1.67 -3.12
CA GLU A 125 -33.53 1.18 -2.11
C GLU A 125 -32.79 -0.09 -2.57
N ASP A 126 -33.49 -1.00 -3.25
CA ASP A 126 -32.87 -2.20 -3.81
C ASP A 126 -31.92 -1.88 -4.98
N LEU A 127 -32.35 -1.03 -5.92
CA LEU A 127 -31.51 -0.58 -7.03
C LEU A 127 -30.24 0.15 -6.55
N LYS A 128 -30.31 0.91 -5.44
CA LYS A 128 -29.12 1.51 -4.81
C LYS A 128 -28.15 0.45 -4.28
N ARG A 129 -28.66 -0.62 -3.67
CA ARG A 129 -27.85 -1.74 -3.17
C ARG A 129 -27.13 -2.45 -4.31
N GLN A 130 -27.87 -2.84 -5.35
CA GLN A 130 -27.32 -3.47 -6.55
C GLN A 130 -26.25 -2.59 -7.23
N LEU A 131 -26.45 -1.27 -7.24
CA LEU A 131 -25.47 -0.32 -7.80
C LEU A 131 -24.15 -0.30 -7.01
N GLU A 132 -24.19 -0.32 -5.67
CA GLU A 132 -22.96 -0.39 -4.86
C GLU A 132 -22.26 -1.75 -5.00
N GLU A 133 -23.01 -2.85 -5.03
CA GLU A 133 -22.47 -4.19 -5.31
C GLU A 133 -21.75 -4.25 -6.68
N SER A 134 -22.38 -3.69 -7.72
CA SER A 134 -21.79 -3.62 -9.06
C SER A 134 -20.53 -2.73 -9.12
N LYS A 135 -20.49 -1.61 -8.38
CA LYS A 135 -19.28 -0.78 -8.24
C LYS A 135 -18.13 -1.54 -7.60
N VAL A 136 -18.40 -2.31 -6.54
CA VAL A 136 -17.39 -3.15 -5.87
C VAL A 136 -16.88 -4.23 -6.82
N GLU A 137 -17.76 -4.91 -7.56
CA GLU A 137 -17.34 -5.90 -8.56
C GLU A 137 -16.49 -5.27 -9.67
N ARG A 138 -16.85 -4.07 -10.14
CA ARG A 138 -16.08 -3.32 -11.14
C ARG A 138 -14.68 -2.97 -10.62
N LYS A 139 -14.57 -2.49 -9.38
CA LYS A 139 -13.29 -2.18 -8.73
C LYS A 139 -12.39 -3.42 -8.64
N HIS A 140 -12.94 -4.57 -8.22
CA HIS A 140 -12.17 -5.82 -8.18
C HIS A 140 -11.71 -6.29 -9.57
N LYS A 141 -12.53 -6.09 -10.62
CA LYS A 141 -12.14 -6.37 -12.01
C LYS A 141 -11.00 -5.48 -12.49
N GLU A 142 -11.06 -4.17 -12.20
CA GLU A 142 -10.01 -3.18 -12.49
C GLU A 142 -8.70 -3.48 -11.75
N GLU A 143 -8.75 -3.75 -10.44
CA GLU A 143 -7.60 -4.14 -9.63
C GLU A 143 -6.97 -5.43 -10.14
N GLY A 144 -7.78 -6.45 -10.47
CA GLY A 144 -7.31 -7.68 -11.08
C GLY A 144 -6.67 -7.47 -12.45
N GLU A 145 -7.13 -6.51 -13.25
CA GLU A 145 -6.52 -6.15 -14.53
C GLU A 145 -5.18 -5.43 -14.36
N ALA A 146 -5.08 -4.51 -13.39
CA ALA A 146 -3.83 -3.85 -13.03
C ALA A 146 -2.76 -4.88 -12.60
N ILE A 147 -3.13 -5.84 -11.75
CA ILE A 147 -2.25 -6.94 -11.34
C ILE A 147 -1.86 -7.81 -12.54
N ARG A 148 -2.80 -8.16 -13.43
CA ARG A 148 -2.49 -8.92 -14.66
C ARG A 148 -1.48 -8.19 -15.56
N LYS A 149 -1.61 -6.87 -15.71
CA LYS A 149 -0.64 -6.05 -16.49
C LYS A 149 0.75 -6.05 -15.85
N LEU A 150 0.84 -5.88 -14.52
CA LEU A 150 2.11 -5.95 -13.80
C LEU A 150 2.79 -7.32 -13.90
N ILE A 151 2.01 -8.42 -13.84
CA ILE A 151 2.53 -9.78 -14.05
C ILE A 151 3.01 -9.97 -15.49
N ALA A 152 2.27 -9.48 -16.49
CA ALA A 152 2.64 -9.60 -17.90
C ALA A 152 3.89 -8.79 -18.30
N MET A 153 4.30 -7.80 -17.48
CA MET A 153 5.56 -7.09 -17.63
C MET A 153 6.78 -7.89 -17.12
N GLN A 154 6.56 -8.95 -16.34
CA GLN A 154 7.63 -9.82 -15.84
C GLN A 154 7.90 -10.95 -16.84
N PRO A 155 9.16 -11.42 -16.98
CA PRO A 155 9.49 -12.52 -17.86
C PRO A 155 8.81 -13.83 -17.39
N PRO A 156 8.55 -14.78 -18.31
CA PRO A 156 8.01 -16.09 -17.95
C PRO A 156 8.89 -16.80 -16.92
N ARG A 157 8.27 -17.32 -15.85
CA ARG A 157 9.00 -18.01 -14.76
C ARG A 157 9.90 -19.14 -15.24
N SER A 158 9.55 -19.80 -16.34
CA SER A 158 10.36 -20.83 -17.00
C SER A 158 11.68 -20.31 -17.58
N GLU A 159 11.72 -19.06 -18.06
CA GLU A 159 12.94 -18.43 -18.56
C GLU A 159 13.84 -18.02 -17.39
N THR A 160 13.28 -17.36 -16.39
CA THR A 160 14.01 -17.03 -15.15
C THR A 160 14.58 -18.28 -14.48
N GLN A 161 13.82 -19.38 -14.44
CA GLN A 161 14.28 -20.64 -13.87
C GLN A 161 15.42 -21.27 -14.69
N LYS A 162 15.38 -21.20 -16.03
CA LYS A 162 16.49 -21.65 -16.88
C LYS A 162 17.77 -20.85 -16.62
N VAL A 163 17.66 -19.52 -16.54
CA VAL A 163 18.80 -18.64 -16.25
C VAL A 163 19.39 -18.97 -14.88
N ILE A 164 18.57 -19.18 -13.85
CA ILE A 164 19.02 -19.64 -12.53
C ILE A 164 19.80 -20.95 -12.65
N THR A 165 19.26 -21.97 -13.33
CA THR A 165 19.94 -23.28 -13.45
C THR A 165 21.23 -23.24 -14.27
N GLU A 166 21.34 -22.35 -15.26
CA GLU A 166 22.58 -22.17 -16.03
C GLU A 166 23.65 -21.47 -15.16
N LEU A 167 23.28 -20.44 -14.39
CA LEU A 167 24.18 -19.75 -13.46
C LEU A 167 24.64 -20.66 -12.30
N GLU A 168 23.75 -21.47 -11.73
CA GLU A 168 24.09 -22.47 -10.70
C GLU A 168 25.12 -23.48 -11.22
N LYS A 169 24.99 -23.90 -12.48
CA LYS A 169 25.95 -24.77 -13.16
C LYS A 169 27.27 -24.07 -13.46
N GLU A 170 27.23 -22.80 -13.87
CA GLU A 170 28.45 -21.98 -14.08
C GLU A 170 29.25 -21.82 -12.78
N ILE A 171 28.58 -21.50 -11.67
CA ILE A 171 29.19 -21.43 -10.33
C ILE A 171 29.85 -22.76 -9.98
N ALA A 172 29.15 -23.89 -10.14
CA ALA A 172 29.70 -25.21 -9.85
C ALA A 172 30.94 -25.57 -10.71
N MET A 173 30.97 -25.13 -11.98
CA MET A 173 32.14 -25.30 -12.85
C MET A 173 33.33 -24.44 -12.38
N LEU A 174 33.10 -23.17 -12.06
CA LEU A 174 34.12 -22.25 -11.57
C LEU A 174 34.69 -22.67 -10.21
N GLU A 175 33.85 -23.19 -9.30
CA GLU A 175 34.30 -23.77 -8.03
C GLU A 175 35.20 -25.00 -8.24
N ALA A 176 34.86 -25.87 -9.20
CA ALA A 176 35.67 -27.03 -9.55
C ALA A 176 37.02 -26.64 -10.19
N GLU A 177 37.02 -25.66 -11.10
CA GLU A 177 38.24 -25.12 -11.73
C GLU A 177 39.15 -24.42 -10.70
N ASN A 178 38.59 -23.58 -9.83
CA ASN A 178 39.32 -22.94 -8.74
C ASN A 178 39.92 -23.98 -7.79
N THR A 179 39.17 -25.03 -7.45
CA THR A 179 39.65 -26.16 -6.64
C THR A 179 40.80 -26.91 -7.33
N ALA A 180 40.71 -27.17 -8.62
CA ALA A 180 41.78 -27.82 -9.40
C ALA A 180 43.04 -26.94 -9.50
N SER A 181 42.84 -25.64 -9.70
CA SER A 181 43.92 -24.63 -9.76
C SER A 181 44.62 -24.50 -8.41
N SER A 182 43.86 -24.40 -7.31
CA SER A 182 44.37 -24.38 -5.94
C SER A 182 45.22 -25.62 -5.62
N ARG A 183 44.72 -26.83 -5.94
CA ARG A 183 45.48 -28.09 -5.78
C ARG A 183 46.78 -28.09 -6.58
N THR A 184 46.75 -27.56 -7.81
CA THR A 184 47.94 -27.46 -8.68
C THR A 184 48.96 -26.48 -8.10
N LEU A 185 48.50 -25.33 -7.61
CA LEU A 185 49.33 -24.30 -6.98
C LEU A 185 50.00 -24.85 -5.71
N ASP A 186 49.27 -25.59 -4.86
CA ASP A 186 49.82 -26.22 -3.66
C ASP A 186 50.80 -27.36 -3.99
N LEU A 187 50.59 -28.10 -5.08
CA LEU A 187 51.59 -29.05 -5.57
C LEU A 187 52.88 -28.33 -6.00
N ARG A 188 52.77 -27.19 -6.70
CA ARG A 188 53.93 -26.36 -7.07
C ARG A 188 54.64 -25.75 -5.86
N LYS A 189 53.92 -25.28 -4.85
CA LYS A 189 54.52 -24.84 -3.57
C LYS A 189 55.34 -25.96 -2.93
N LYS A 190 54.80 -27.19 -2.87
CA LYS A 190 55.51 -28.37 -2.32
C LYS A 190 56.75 -28.73 -3.12
N GLN A 191 56.65 -28.72 -4.46
CA GLN A 191 57.81 -28.95 -5.34
C GLN A 191 58.90 -27.88 -5.16
N PHE A 192 58.52 -26.61 -5.05
CA PHE A 192 59.46 -25.51 -4.85
C PHE A 192 60.10 -25.54 -3.45
N ALA A 193 59.34 -25.88 -2.41
CA ALA A 193 59.88 -26.09 -1.06
C ALA A 193 60.92 -27.22 -1.02
N LEU A 194 60.66 -28.34 -1.72
CA LEU A 194 61.64 -29.44 -1.86
C LEU A 194 62.90 -28.99 -2.61
N LEU A 195 62.77 -28.22 -3.70
CA LEU A 195 63.91 -27.65 -4.42
C LEU A 195 64.76 -26.77 -3.50
N LEU A 196 64.13 -25.84 -2.78
CA LEU A 196 64.80 -24.98 -1.81
C LEU A 196 65.53 -25.80 -0.73
N HIS A 197 64.92 -26.84 -0.18
CA HIS A 197 65.60 -27.71 0.80
C HIS A 197 66.89 -28.33 0.22
N VAL A 198 66.84 -28.87 -1.01
CA VAL A 198 68.03 -29.42 -1.67
C VAL A 198 69.10 -28.35 -1.93
N ASP A 199 68.71 -27.16 -2.38
CA ASP A 199 69.65 -26.05 -2.59
C ASP A 199 70.28 -25.58 -1.27
N TYR A 200 69.51 -25.45 -0.19
CA TYR A 200 70.02 -25.12 1.15
C TYR A 200 70.97 -26.21 1.67
N ASP A 201 70.63 -27.50 1.53
CA ASP A 201 71.49 -28.61 1.94
C ASP A 201 72.82 -28.63 1.17
N VAL A 202 72.79 -28.34 -0.14
CA VAL A 202 74.00 -28.23 -0.98
C VAL A 202 74.85 -27.01 -0.60
N ILE A 203 74.23 -25.86 -0.28
CA ILE A 203 74.94 -24.66 0.17
C ILE A 203 75.60 -24.92 1.54
N ILE A 204 74.86 -25.45 2.51
CA ILE A 204 75.39 -25.79 3.85
C ILE A 204 76.49 -26.85 3.74
N GLY A 205 76.33 -27.86 2.87
CA GLY A 205 77.34 -28.86 2.59
C GLY A 205 78.63 -28.28 1.98
N LYS A 206 78.51 -27.33 1.04
CA LYS A 206 79.66 -26.60 0.47
C LYS A 206 80.36 -25.73 1.51
N ASP A 207 79.61 -24.97 2.31
CA ASP A 207 80.16 -24.15 3.40
C ASP A 207 80.89 -25.00 4.45
N TRP A 208 80.35 -26.17 4.78
CA TRP A 208 81.01 -27.13 5.67
C TRP A 208 82.30 -27.67 5.04
N LEU A 209 82.27 -28.03 3.74
CA LEU A 209 83.46 -28.51 3.02
C LEU A 209 84.55 -27.44 2.97
N ILE A 210 84.19 -26.19 2.66
CA ILE A 210 85.12 -25.04 2.63
C ILE A 210 85.76 -24.82 4.01
N ARG A 211 84.96 -24.87 5.09
CA ARG A 211 85.49 -24.78 6.47
C ARG A 211 86.39 -25.95 6.84
N TYR A 212 86.06 -27.16 6.39
CA TYR A 212 86.87 -28.35 6.62
C TYR A 212 88.23 -28.24 5.90
N TYR A 213 88.25 -27.89 4.62
CA TYR A 213 89.50 -27.67 3.88
C TYR A 213 90.34 -26.54 4.48
N ALA A 214 89.73 -25.40 4.85
CA ALA A 214 90.44 -24.32 5.52
C ALA A 214 91.06 -24.74 6.87
N LEU A 215 90.41 -25.63 7.63
CA LEU A 215 90.96 -26.17 8.87
C LEU A 215 92.12 -27.16 8.60
N VAL A 216 92.02 -27.96 7.54
CA VAL A 216 93.10 -28.88 7.12
C VAL A 216 94.31 -28.10 6.63
N ASP A 217 94.13 -27.08 5.77
CA ASP A 217 95.21 -26.20 5.30
C ASP A 217 95.86 -25.44 6.47
N CYS A 218 95.08 -24.98 7.45
CA CYS A 218 95.60 -24.34 8.65
C CYS A 218 96.46 -25.29 9.50
N LYS A 219 96.04 -26.56 9.65
CA LYS A 219 96.86 -27.58 10.31
C LYS A 219 98.11 -27.94 9.52
N LEU A 220 98.03 -28.01 8.19
CA LEU A 220 99.18 -28.34 7.34
C LEU A 220 100.24 -27.24 7.44
N LYS A 221 99.84 -25.97 7.32
CA LYS A 221 100.73 -24.82 7.55
C LYS A 221 101.36 -24.82 8.93
N HIS A 222 100.63 -25.22 9.97
CA HIS A 222 101.19 -25.25 11.31
C HIS A 222 102.20 -26.41 11.49
N VAL A 223 102.05 -27.50 10.75
CA VAL A 223 103.09 -28.55 10.64
C VAL A 223 104.31 -28.01 9.89
N ASP A 224 104.12 -27.27 8.79
CA ASP A 224 105.22 -26.64 8.05
C ASP A 224 105.97 -25.59 8.91
N GLU A 225 105.25 -24.76 9.69
CA GLU A 225 105.82 -23.80 10.65
C GLU A 225 106.62 -24.50 11.77
N LEU A 226 106.10 -25.60 12.32
CA LEU A 226 106.81 -26.41 13.31
C LEU A 226 108.07 -27.06 12.70
N GLN A 227 107.99 -27.55 11.46
CA GLN A 227 109.12 -28.12 10.74
C GLN A 227 110.22 -27.06 10.52
N ILE A 228 109.84 -25.85 10.09
CA ILE A 228 110.76 -24.70 9.96
C ILE A 228 111.39 -24.34 11.31
N THR A 229 110.59 -24.28 12.39
CA THR A 229 111.09 -23.95 13.73
C THR A 229 112.09 -24.99 14.23
N ILE A 230 111.85 -26.28 13.98
CA ILE A 230 112.77 -27.37 14.32
C ILE A 230 114.06 -27.27 13.48
N GLU A 231 113.96 -26.95 12.19
CA GLU A 231 115.13 -26.74 11.31
C GLU A 231 115.92 -25.47 11.66
N GLU A 232 115.27 -24.45 12.23
CA GLU A 232 115.90 -23.23 12.76
C GLU A 232 116.54 -23.47 14.13
N GLU A 233 115.91 -24.21 15.05
CA GLU A 233 116.52 -24.64 16.32
C GLU A 233 117.73 -25.54 16.06
N GLN A 234 117.64 -26.48 15.11
CA GLN A 234 118.80 -27.30 14.70
C GLN A 234 119.91 -26.44 14.08
N ARG A 235 119.57 -25.43 13.27
CA ARG A 235 120.56 -24.45 12.76
C ARG A 235 121.19 -23.64 13.89
N SER A 236 120.40 -23.17 14.85
CA SER A 236 120.87 -22.41 16.01
C SER A 236 121.81 -23.25 16.88
N LEU A 237 121.49 -24.53 17.12
CA LEU A 237 122.37 -25.47 17.83
C LEU A 237 123.69 -25.72 17.08
N VAL A 238 123.65 -25.80 15.75
CA VAL A 238 124.86 -25.92 14.91
C VAL A 238 125.69 -24.63 14.95
N GLU A 239 125.07 -23.46 14.90
CA GLU A 239 125.77 -22.16 14.99
C GLU A 239 126.30 -21.90 16.42
N GLU A 240 125.60 -22.37 17.46
CA GLU A 240 126.06 -22.30 18.85
C GLU A 240 127.24 -23.26 19.09
N MET A 241 127.21 -24.49 18.54
CA MET A 241 128.38 -25.38 18.50
C MET A 241 129.56 -24.75 17.75
N ARG A 242 129.31 -24.03 16.65
CA ARG A 242 130.35 -23.31 15.90
C ARG A 242 130.95 -22.17 16.72
N ASN A 243 130.13 -21.35 17.38
CA ASN A 243 130.59 -20.25 18.22
C ASN A 243 131.39 -20.74 19.45
N VAL A 244 131.09 -21.94 19.97
CA VAL A 244 131.89 -22.59 21.02
C VAL A 244 133.25 -23.11 20.51
N VAL A 245 133.36 -23.45 19.21
CA VAL A 245 134.64 -23.85 18.59
C VAL A 245 135.50 -22.62 18.25
N ASP A 246 134.92 -21.55 17.71
CA ASP A 246 135.68 -20.42 17.18
C ASP A 246 136.27 -19.50 18.28
N ASP A 247 135.74 -19.49 19.51
CA ASP A 247 136.29 -18.70 20.64
C ASP A 247 137.40 -19.45 21.43
N HIS A 248 137.86 -20.60 20.91
CA HIS A 248 138.91 -21.43 21.51
C HIS A 248 139.97 -21.94 20.50
N ASN A 249 140.56 -21.04 19.70
CA ASN A 249 141.99 -21.22 19.38
C ASN A 249 142.79 -19.96 19.05
N LYS A 250 144.08 -19.98 19.45
CA LYS A 250 144.92 -18.80 19.61
C LYS A 250 146.34 -19.06 19.09
N SER A 251 146.79 -18.23 18.14
CA SER A 251 148.19 -17.95 17.74
C SER A 251 149.12 -19.09 17.24
N GLY A 252 149.61 -18.93 16.00
CA GLY A 252 150.85 -19.51 15.44
C GLY A 252 150.69 -20.86 14.70
N SER A 253 151.47 -21.18 13.65
CA SER A 253 152.47 -20.43 12.85
C SER A 253 152.93 -21.29 11.65
N GLU A 254 153.24 -20.66 10.48
CA GLU A 254 154.01 -21.24 9.33
C GLU A 254 153.33 -22.45 8.60
N ASP A 255 153.56 -22.79 7.32
CA ASP A 255 154.49 -22.32 6.29
C ASP A 255 153.95 -22.51 4.84
N ALA A 256 154.55 -21.79 3.88
CA ALA A 256 154.79 -22.05 2.44
C ALA A 256 153.77 -22.71 1.44
N THR A 257 153.83 -22.15 0.20
CA THR A 257 153.85 -22.84 -1.14
C THR A 257 152.61 -22.84 -2.08
N MET A 258 152.69 -21.99 -3.13
CA MET A 258 152.24 -22.11 -4.55
C MET A 258 150.79 -22.53 -4.95
N GLY A 259 150.33 -21.96 -6.09
CA GLY A 259 149.04 -22.24 -6.77
C GLY A 259 149.08 -23.45 -7.75
N PRO A 260 148.44 -23.43 -8.95
CA PRO A 260 147.80 -22.30 -9.66
C PRO A 260 146.45 -22.58 -10.40
N GLU A 261 145.85 -21.50 -10.93
CA GLU A 261 145.26 -21.30 -12.28
C GLU A 261 144.78 -22.49 -13.18
N ALA A 262 143.49 -22.48 -13.54
CA ALA A 262 142.88 -22.78 -14.86
C ALA A 262 141.36 -22.50 -14.78
N MET A 263 140.62 -21.78 -15.65
CA MET A 263 140.54 -21.65 -17.12
C MET A 263 139.80 -22.77 -17.87
N ALA A 264 138.90 -22.35 -18.77
CA ALA A 264 138.19 -23.10 -19.84
C ALA A 264 136.97 -23.98 -19.43
N VAL A 265 135.90 -24.14 -20.23
CA VAL A 265 135.43 -23.49 -21.49
C VAL A 265 133.91 -23.78 -21.70
N ASP A 266 133.28 -23.10 -22.67
CA ASP A 266 131.97 -23.31 -23.35
C ASP A 266 131.31 -24.72 -23.28
N TYR A 267 129.98 -24.93 -23.45
CA TYR A 267 129.15 -24.57 -24.62
C TYR A 267 127.64 -24.73 -24.33
N GLN A 268 126.88 -23.64 -24.48
CA GLN A 268 125.79 -23.45 -25.47
C GLN A 268 124.83 -24.59 -25.91
N VAL A 269 123.55 -24.20 -26.06
CA VAL A 269 122.45 -24.72 -26.94
C VAL A 269 121.49 -25.82 -26.43
N ASN A 270 120.21 -25.45 -26.51
CA ASN A 270 118.92 -26.20 -26.60
C ASN A 270 118.91 -27.54 -27.37
N PRO A 271 117.82 -28.35 -27.32
CA PRO A 271 116.50 -28.07 -26.72
C PRO A 271 116.06 -29.01 -25.58
#